data_AF-A0AAQ4EU95-F1
#
_entry.id   AF-A0AAQ4EU95-F1
#
_cell.length_a   1.000
_cell.length_b   1.000
_cell.length_c   1.000
_cell.angle_alpha   90.00
_cell.angle_beta   90.00
_cell.angle_gamma   90.00
#
_symmetry.space_group_name_H-M   'P 1'
#
loop_
_entity.id
_entity.type
_entity.pdbx_description
1 polymer ?
#
loop_
_entity_poly.entity_id
_entity_poly.type
_entity_poly.pdbx_seq_one_letter_code
_entity_poly.pdbx_strand_id
1 'polypeptide(L)'
;MKCPLIAFVSLYASAALMIAENQGEENSQVCQTPELPFQQNLSDPDDKSTILFIYNSTSSECETVLIDPNFRNHTFNSRFECVMTCNTGQGAPHCTGNPIYPENSTTVGCEEYDVSYYYNATSMQCENYTFCGAYLYKTEDMNFFNDEEYCVFDCGEFNESTICPTKQIK
;
A
#
# COMPACT_ATOMS: atom_id res chain seq x y z
N MET A 1 -0.30 -2.88 -16.04
CA MET A 1 -0.32 -4.33 -15.75
C MET A 1 -1.56 -4.63 -14.90
N LYS A 2 -2.23 -5.78 -15.06
CA LYS A 2 -3.33 -6.20 -14.17
C LYS A 2 -2.84 -7.43 -13.40
N CYS A 3 -3.04 -7.47 -12.09
CA CYS A 3 -2.63 -8.63 -11.29
C CYS A 3 -3.44 -9.88 -11.71
N PRO A 4 -2.77 -10.95 -12.18
CA PRO A 4 -3.46 -12.16 -12.57
C PRO A 4 -4.02 -12.88 -11.33
N LEU A 5 -5.26 -13.37 -11.41
CA LEU A 5 -5.80 -14.33 -10.45
C LEU A 5 -5.09 -15.68 -10.66
N ILE A 6 -3.97 -15.92 -9.99
CA ILE A 6 -3.25 -17.20 -10.11
C ILE A 6 -3.91 -18.22 -9.15
N ALA A 7 -4.75 -19.10 -9.71
CA ALA A 7 -5.22 -20.30 -9.02
C ALA A 7 -4.14 -21.38 -9.07
N PHE A 8 -3.49 -21.67 -7.94
CA PHE A 8 -2.53 -22.77 -7.84
C PHE A 8 -3.26 -24.12 -7.78
N VAL A 9 -3.18 -24.91 -8.86
CA VAL A 9 -3.41 -26.36 -8.78
C VAL A 9 -2.13 -26.98 -8.21
N SER A 10 -2.13 -27.37 -6.94
CA SER A 10 -0.92 -27.92 -6.30
C SER A 10 -0.66 -29.36 -6.75
N LEU A 11 0.49 -29.59 -7.38
CA LEU A 11 1.14 -30.89 -7.45
C LEU A 11 2.39 -30.81 -6.56
N TYR A 12 2.30 -31.42 -5.38
CA TYR A 12 3.38 -31.46 -4.41
C TYR A 12 4.56 -32.30 -4.94
N ALA A 13 5.74 -31.69 -5.05
CA ALA A 13 7.01 -32.38 -5.00
C ALA A 13 7.86 -31.73 -3.90
N SER A 14 7.94 -32.40 -2.75
CA SER A 14 8.71 -31.95 -1.60
C SER A 14 10.21 -32.06 -1.88
N ALA A 15 10.90 -30.94 -2.00
CA ALA A 15 12.34 -30.85 -1.80
C ALA A 15 12.60 -29.82 -0.70
N ALA A 16 13.03 -30.31 0.46
CA ALA A 16 13.37 -29.50 1.61
C ALA A 16 14.71 -28.78 1.37
N LEU A 17 14.72 -27.46 1.58
CA LEU A 17 15.92 -26.64 1.73
C LEU A 17 15.68 -25.70 2.91
N MET A 18 16.24 -26.08 4.06
CA MET A 18 16.24 -25.28 5.29
C MET A 18 17.44 -24.34 5.24
N ILE A 19 17.25 -23.08 4.86
CA ILE A 19 18.17 -21.99 5.17
C ILE A 19 17.35 -20.70 5.38
N ALA A 20 17.18 -20.27 6.64
CA ALA A 20 17.23 -18.87 7.11
C ALA A 20 16.61 -18.75 8.52
N GLU A 21 17.37 -19.07 9.58
CA GLU A 21 16.89 -18.90 10.98
C GLU A 21 17.42 -17.64 11.68
N ASN A 22 18.19 -16.76 11.02
CA ASN A 22 18.71 -15.55 11.69
C ASN A 22 17.98 -14.23 11.36
N GLN A 23 17.05 -14.21 10.38
CA GLN A 23 16.21 -13.03 10.10
C GLN A 23 14.80 -13.13 10.70
N GLY A 24 14.39 -14.32 11.18
CA GLY A 24 13.05 -14.54 11.69
C GLY A 24 12.81 -13.97 13.09
N GLU A 25 13.84 -13.86 13.93
CA GLU A 25 13.72 -13.44 15.33
C GLU A 25 13.53 -11.92 15.48
N GLU A 26 14.23 -11.12 14.66
CA GLU A 26 14.12 -9.66 14.66
C GLU A 26 12.81 -9.19 14.00
N ASN A 27 12.42 -9.79 12.88
CA ASN A 27 11.14 -9.50 12.22
C ASN A 27 9.93 -9.90 13.08
N SER A 28 10.05 -10.95 13.90
CA SER A 28 8.97 -11.41 14.79
C SER A 28 8.63 -10.41 15.91
N GLN A 29 9.56 -9.54 16.32
CA GLN A 29 9.28 -8.54 17.35
C GLN A 29 8.54 -7.32 16.79
N VAL A 30 8.83 -6.90 15.56
CA VAL A 30 8.19 -5.72 14.96
C VAL A 30 6.78 -6.05 14.47
N CYS A 31 6.56 -7.26 13.96
CA CYS A 31 5.28 -7.70 13.38
C CYS A 31 4.27 -8.18 14.43
N GLN A 32 3.88 -7.26 15.30
CA GLN A 32 2.84 -7.46 16.32
C GLN A 32 1.82 -6.32 16.21
N THR A 33 0.56 -6.62 16.51
CA THR A 33 -0.47 -5.57 16.53
C THR A 33 -0.21 -4.67 17.72
N PRO A 34 -0.01 -3.36 17.52
CA PRO A 34 0.22 -2.45 18.63
C PRO A 34 -0.98 -2.45 19.58
N GLU A 35 -0.71 -2.27 20.87
CA GLU A 35 -1.78 -2.15 21.86
C GLU A 35 -2.50 -0.81 21.73
N LEU A 36 -3.82 -0.83 21.91
CA LEU A 36 -4.62 0.39 22.00
C LEU A 36 -4.29 1.13 23.31
N PRO A 37 -4.41 2.48 23.31
CA PRO A 37 -4.93 3.33 22.25
C PRO A 37 -3.87 3.79 21.23
N PHE A 38 -4.28 4.01 19.97
CA PHE A 38 -3.39 4.58 18.94
C PHE A 38 -3.29 6.11 19.00
N GLN A 39 -4.21 6.76 19.71
CA GLN A 39 -4.35 8.21 19.80
C GLN A 39 -4.86 8.60 21.18
N GLN A 40 -4.49 9.79 21.67
CA GLN A 40 -4.94 10.31 22.97
C GLN A 40 -6.05 11.35 22.84
N ASN A 41 -5.97 12.29 21.90
CA ASN A 41 -6.93 13.39 21.81
C ASN A 41 -7.03 14.02 20.40
N LEU A 42 -8.02 13.60 19.62
CA LEU A 42 -8.30 14.15 18.29
C LEU A 42 -8.81 15.60 18.29
N SER A 43 -9.14 16.16 19.46
CA SER A 43 -9.60 17.55 19.58
C SER A 43 -8.47 18.51 19.94
N ASP A 44 -7.23 18.01 20.09
CA ASP A 44 -6.07 18.85 20.36
C ASP A 44 -5.66 19.61 19.08
N PRO A 45 -5.70 20.95 19.06
CA PRO A 45 -5.25 21.71 17.89
C PRO A 45 -3.76 21.54 17.61
N ASP A 46 -2.96 21.06 18.58
CA ASP A 46 -1.54 20.76 18.42
C ASP A 46 -1.28 19.26 18.14
N ASP A 47 -2.31 18.49 17.78
CA ASP A 47 -2.18 17.08 17.42
C ASP A 47 -1.19 16.88 16.26
N LYS A 48 -0.20 16.02 16.50
CA LYS A 48 0.84 15.62 15.53
C LYS A 48 0.70 14.18 15.08
N SER A 49 -0.49 13.61 15.29
CA SER A 49 -0.82 12.27 14.82
C SER A 49 -0.64 12.20 13.30
N THR A 50 -0.15 11.07 12.83
CA THR A 50 0.07 10.83 11.41
C THR A 50 -0.41 9.44 11.02
N ILE A 51 -0.74 9.24 9.76
CA ILE A 51 -1.19 7.94 9.26
C ILE A 51 0.06 7.08 9.01
N LEU A 52 0.10 5.90 9.63
CA LEU A 52 1.16 4.90 9.47
C LEU A 52 0.54 3.54 9.18
N PHE A 53 1.37 2.59 8.75
CA PHE A 53 0.97 1.19 8.64
C PHE A 53 1.25 0.43 9.94
N ILE A 54 0.35 -0.47 10.31
CA ILE A 54 0.54 -1.47 11.36
C ILE A 54 0.33 -2.86 10.79
N TYR A 55 0.97 -3.86 11.39
CA TYR A 55 0.62 -5.25 11.12
C TYR A 55 -0.52 -5.70 12.04
N ASN A 56 -1.67 -6.00 11.46
CA ASN A 56 -2.80 -6.58 12.16
C ASN A 56 -2.69 -8.11 12.14
N SER A 57 -2.40 -8.70 13.28
CA SER A 57 -2.22 -10.14 13.48
C SER A 57 -3.51 -10.93 13.32
N THR A 58 -4.67 -10.28 13.46
CA THR A 58 -5.98 -10.93 13.28
C THR A 58 -6.29 -11.12 11.79
N SER A 59 -6.14 -10.07 10.98
CA SER A 59 -6.31 -10.14 9.52
C SER A 59 -5.07 -10.74 8.82
N SER A 60 -3.91 -10.71 9.49
CA SER A 60 -2.59 -10.97 8.90
C SER A 60 -2.24 -10.01 7.76
N GLU A 61 -2.72 -8.78 7.86
CA GLU A 61 -2.58 -7.71 6.87
C GLU A 61 -1.92 -6.45 7.46
N CYS A 62 -1.32 -5.66 6.58
CA CYS A 62 -0.86 -4.32 6.85
C CYS A 62 -2.01 -3.33 6.61
N GLU A 63 -2.36 -2.59 7.65
CA GLU A 63 -3.50 -1.67 7.67
C GLU A 63 -3.03 -0.27 8.04
N THR A 64 -3.68 0.76 7.50
CA THR A 64 -3.39 2.15 7.86
C THR A 64 -4.15 2.55 9.10
N VAL A 65 -3.47 3.26 10.01
CA VAL A 65 -4.07 3.81 11.23
C VAL A 65 -3.48 5.18 11.51
N LEU A 66 -4.29 6.08 12.06
CA LEU A 66 -3.81 7.36 12.57
C LEU A 66 -3.16 7.11 13.94
N ILE A 67 -1.91 7.56 14.11
CA ILE A 67 -1.08 7.26 15.28
C ILE A 67 -0.48 8.53 15.87
N ASP A 68 -0.69 8.72 17.17
CA ASP A 68 -0.02 9.75 17.95
C ASP A 68 1.49 9.46 18.08
N PRO A 69 2.36 10.49 18.04
CA PRO A 69 3.81 10.31 18.11
C PRO A 69 4.32 9.43 19.27
N ASN A 70 3.60 9.35 20.38
CA ASN A 70 3.97 8.56 21.55
C ASN A 70 3.70 7.05 21.39
N PHE A 71 2.94 6.63 20.36
CA PHE A 71 2.57 5.22 20.14
C PHE A 71 3.14 4.64 18.84
N ARG A 72 4.25 5.17 18.33
CA ARG A 72 4.87 4.72 17.06
C ARG A 72 5.56 3.35 17.12
N ASN A 73 5.49 2.63 18.23
CA ASN A 73 6.05 1.27 18.31
C ASN A 73 5.25 0.31 17.41
N HIS A 74 5.93 -0.60 16.72
CA HIS A 74 5.32 -1.57 15.79
C HIS A 74 4.56 -0.94 14.61
N THR A 75 5.09 0.19 14.11
CA THR A 75 4.55 0.94 12.98
C THR A 75 5.55 1.03 11.84
N PHE A 76 5.05 1.26 10.63
CA PHE A 76 5.84 1.35 9.40
C PHE A 76 5.45 2.60 8.62
N ASN A 77 6.42 3.18 7.90
CA ASN A 77 6.22 4.43 7.16
C ASN A 77 5.67 4.20 5.75
N SER A 78 5.66 2.96 5.26
CA SER A 78 5.07 2.62 3.97
C SER A 78 4.40 1.25 3.99
N ARG A 79 3.49 1.02 3.03
CA ARG A 79 2.87 -0.29 2.84
C ARG A 79 3.93 -1.34 2.54
N PHE A 80 4.86 -1.03 1.64
CA PHE A 80 5.91 -1.95 1.22
C PHE A 80 6.77 -2.40 2.40
N GLU A 81 7.21 -1.46 3.25
CA GLU A 81 8.01 -1.75 4.43
C GLU A 81 7.28 -2.74 5.36
N CYS A 82 5.99 -2.50 5.66
CA CYS A 82 5.18 -3.41 6.48
C CYS A 82 5.03 -4.79 5.82
N VAL A 83 4.63 -4.83 4.54
CA VAL A 83 4.34 -6.07 3.80
C VAL A 83 5.59 -6.95 3.70
N MET A 84 6.75 -6.35 3.41
CA MET A 84 8.01 -7.07 3.26
C MET A 84 8.59 -7.51 4.61
N THR A 85 8.53 -6.66 5.64
CA THR A 85 9.03 -7.00 6.97
C THR A 85 8.20 -8.11 7.61
N CYS A 86 6.87 -8.01 7.51
CA CYS A 86 5.93 -8.96 8.11
C CYS A 86 5.52 -10.11 7.17
N ASN A 87 6.08 -10.14 5.96
CA ASN A 87 5.84 -11.17 4.95
C ASN A 87 4.34 -11.50 4.77
N THR A 88 3.53 -10.44 4.68
CA THR A 88 2.07 -10.58 4.67
C THR A 88 1.58 -11.13 3.33
N GLY A 89 2.27 -10.79 2.24
CA GLY A 89 1.90 -11.15 0.86
C GLY A 89 0.77 -10.32 0.26
N GLN A 90 0.39 -9.19 0.88
CA GLN A 90 -0.80 -8.38 0.54
C GLN A 90 -0.65 -7.54 -0.74
N GLY A 91 0.57 -7.25 -1.20
CA GLY A 91 0.82 -6.45 -2.40
C GLY A 91 0.15 -5.06 -2.37
N ALA A 92 0.05 -4.42 -3.54
CA ALA A 92 -0.62 -3.14 -3.74
C ALA A 92 -1.29 -3.10 -5.14
N PRO A 93 -2.25 -3.99 -5.42
CA PRO A 93 -2.79 -4.17 -6.78
C PRO A 93 -3.50 -2.93 -7.33
N HIS A 94 -4.03 -2.06 -6.47
CA HIS A 94 -4.63 -0.78 -6.85
C HIS A 94 -3.61 0.24 -7.38
N CYS A 95 -2.32 0.06 -7.07
CA CYS A 95 -1.22 0.82 -7.64
C CYS A 95 -0.82 0.33 -9.05
N THR A 96 -1.57 -0.64 -9.61
CA THR A 96 -1.33 -1.15 -10.96
C THR A 96 -2.30 -0.54 -11.97
N GLY A 97 -1.81 -0.30 -13.18
CA GLY A 97 -2.63 0.17 -14.30
C GLY A 97 -2.35 1.61 -14.68
N ASN A 98 -3.07 2.07 -15.70
CA ASN A 98 -2.92 3.42 -16.22
C ASN A 98 -3.65 4.42 -15.31
N PRO A 99 -3.20 5.69 -15.25
CA PRO A 99 -3.94 6.75 -14.59
C PRO A 99 -5.36 6.85 -15.14
N ILE A 100 -6.30 7.23 -14.30
CA ILE A 100 -7.69 7.47 -14.71
C ILE A 100 -7.84 8.86 -15.33
N TYR A 101 -8.64 8.96 -16.40
CA TYR A 101 -8.97 10.22 -17.09
C TYR A 101 -7.78 11.20 -17.30
N PRO A 102 -6.65 10.77 -17.88
CA PRO A 102 -5.63 11.73 -18.29
C PRO A 102 -6.18 12.67 -19.36
N GLU A 103 -5.77 13.95 -19.35
CA GLU A 103 -6.20 15.00 -20.30
C GLU A 103 -6.26 14.53 -21.76
N ASN A 104 -5.25 13.78 -22.20
CA ASN A 104 -5.14 13.29 -23.58
C ASN A 104 -6.08 12.13 -23.93
N SER A 105 -6.88 11.63 -22.98
CA SER A 105 -7.80 10.48 -23.17
C SER A 105 -9.26 10.88 -23.36
N THR A 106 -9.65 12.12 -23.08
CA THR A 106 -11.05 12.56 -23.13
C THR A 106 -11.40 13.14 -24.50
N THR A 107 -12.36 12.51 -25.19
CA THR A 107 -12.93 13.01 -26.47
C THR A 107 -13.98 14.10 -26.27
N VAL A 108 -14.38 14.36 -25.02
CA VAL A 108 -15.36 15.37 -24.61
C VAL A 108 -14.62 16.37 -23.74
N GLY A 109 -14.89 17.66 -23.92
CA GLY A 109 -14.16 18.74 -23.24
C GLY A 109 -14.10 18.54 -21.73
N CYS A 110 -12.93 18.85 -21.16
CA CYS A 110 -12.72 18.78 -19.74
C CYS A 110 -13.36 19.96 -19.02
N GLU A 111 -14.08 19.71 -17.93
CA GLU A 111 -14.64 20.78 -17.10
C GLU A 111 -13.60 21.35 -16.12
N GLU A 112 -12.74 20.50 -15.59
CA GLU A 112 -11.72 20.85 -14.59
C GLU A 112 -10.42 20.08 -14.83
N TYR A 113 -9.29 20.77 -14.67
CA TYR A 113 -7.96 20.19 -14.75
C TYR A 113 -7.26 20.32 -13.40
N ASP A 114 -6.66 19.22 -12.95
CA ASP A 114 -5.83 19.21 -11.75
C ASP A 114 -4.58 18.36 -11.96
N VAL A 115 -3.57 18.58 -11.12
CA VAL A 115 -2.40 17.70 -11.06
C VAL A 115 -2.73 16.53 -10.16
N SER A 116 -2.58 15.32 -10.68
CA SER A 116 -2.73 14.09 -9.91
C SER A 116 -1.56 13.16 -10.17
N TYR A 117 -1.46 12.11 -9.37
CA TYR A 117 -0.37 11.16 -9.39
C TYR A 117 -0.90 9.74 -9.60
N TYR A 118 -0.10 8.93 -10.28
CA TYR A 118 -0.29 7.50 -10.40
C TYR A 118 1.05 6.79 -10.17
N TYR A 119 1.01 5.56 -9.70
CA TYR A 119 2.20 4.77 -9.52
C TYR A 119 2.55 4.00 -10.80
N ASN A 120 3.78 4.17 -11.27
CA ASN A 120 4.34 3.40 -12.36
C ASN A 120 5.30 2.35 -11.79
N ALA A 121 4.81 1.10 -11.68
CA ALA A 121 5.57 -0.02 -11.14
C ALA A 121 6.79 -0.42 -11.96
N THR A 122 6.87 -0.02 -13.23
CA THR A 122 8.03 -0.26 -14.09
C THR A 122 9.16 0.70 -13.77
N SER A 123 8.87 2.00 -13.61
CA SER A 123 9.85 3.02 -13.18
C SER A 123 10.04 3.05 -11.66
N MET A 124 9.14 2.39 -10.91
CA MET A 124 9.03 2.41 -9.46
C MET A 124 8.83 3.82 -8.89
N GLN A 125 8.11 4.68 -9.62
CA GLN A 125 7.91 6.08 -9.29
C GLN A 125 6.45 6.48 -9.29
N CYS A 126 6.11 7.45 -8.43
CA CYS A 126 4.88 8.21 -8.52
C CYS A 126 5.06 9.30 -9.56
N GLU A 127 4.31 9.20 -10.66
CA GLU A 127 4.39 10.12 -11.77
C GLU A 127 3.16 11.02 -11.76
N ASN A 128 3.37 12.33 -11.94
CA ASN A 128 2.26 13.26 -12.10
C ASN A 128 1.69 13.20 -13.51
N TYR A 129 0.42 13.57 -13.62
CA TYR A 129 -0.27 13.77 -14.88
C TYR A 129 -1.37 14.81 -14.71
N THR A 130 -1.75 15.44 -15.83
CA THR A 130 -2.95 16.30 -15.86
C THR A 130 -4.19 15.42 -15.84
N PHE A 131 -4.88 15.42 -14.70
CA PHE A 131 -6.17 14.78 -14.52
C PHE A 131 -7.27 15.66 -15.13
N CYS A 132 -8.18 15.01 -15.85
CA CYS A 132 -9.33 15.67 -16.45
C CYS A 132 -10.64 15.14 -15.85
N GLY A 133 -11.25 15.93 -14.97
CA GLY A 133 -12.53 15.59 -14.34
C GLY A 133 -12.80 16.43 -13.10
N ALA A 134 -14.08 16.52 -12.73
CA ALA A 134 -14.47 17.06 -11.43
C ALA A 134 -14.42 15.95 -10.36
N TYR A 135 -14.29 16.33 -9.09
CA TYR A 135 -14.35 15.50 -7.87
C TYR A 135 -14.78 14.04 -8.11
N LEU A 136 -13.81 13.14 -8.22
CA LEU A 136 -14.06 11.70 -8.25
C LEU A 136 -14.12 11.14 -6.83
N TYR A 137 -15.14 10.35 -6.56
CA TYR A 137 -15.09 9.43 -5.42
C TYR A 137 -14.03 8.36 -5.73
N LYS A 138 -12.86 8.50 -5.11
CA LYS A 138 -11.79 7.50 -5.20
C LYS A 138 -12.33 6.16 -4.69
N THR A 139 -12.39 5.17 -5.56
CA THR A 139 -12.54 3.77 -5.12
C THR A 139 -11.16 3.23 -4.77
N GLU A 140 -11.10 2.28 -3.84
CA GLU A 140 -9.83 1.70 -3.36
C GLU A 140 -9.00 1.05 -4.48
N ASP A 141 -9.64 0.67 -5.60
CA ASP A 141 -9.00 -0.03 -6.72
C ASP A 141 -8.39 0.87 -7.82
N MET A 142 -8.32 2.19 -7.59
CA MET A 142 -7.83 3.14 -8.61
C MET A 142 -6.38 3.54 -8.37
N ASN A 143 -5.57 3.44 -9.44
CA ASN A 143 -4.21 3.99 -9.48
C ASN A 143 -4.26 5.53 -9.65
N PHE A 144 -4.71 6.20 -8.58
CA PHE A 144 -5.02 7.62 -8.56
C PHE A 144 -4.78 8.21 -7.17
N PHE A 145 -3.99 9.28 -7.13
CA PHE A 145 -3.63 9.98 -5.89
C PHE A 145 -3.64 11.48 -6.14
N ASN A 146 -4.21 12.24 -5.20
CA ASN A 146 -4.23 13.70 -5.29
C ASN A 146 -2.87 14.32 -4.93
N ASP A 147 -1.97 13.52 -4.34
CA ASP A 147 -0.71 13.99 -3.78
C ASP A 147 0.36 12.90 -3.91
N GLU A 148 1.60 13.35 -4.13
CA GLU A 148 2.76 12.47 -4.36
C GLU A 148 3.11 11.67 -3.10
N GLU A 149 3.07 12.28 -1.93
CA GLU A 149 3.44 11.65 -0.66
C GLU A 149 2.52 10.47 -0.36
N TYR A 150 1.21 10.63 -0.57
CA TYR A 150 0.27 9.52 -0.42
C TYR A 150 0.47 8.41 -1.45
N CYS A 151 0.87 8.74 -2.68
CA CYS A 151 1.23 7.73 -3.67
C CYS A 151 2.46 6.94 -3.22
N VAL A 152 3.52 7.61 -2.74
CA VAL A 152 4.74 6.95 -2.27
C VAL A 152 4.49 6.15 -0.99
N PHE A 153 3.70 6.69 -0.06
CA PHE A 153 3.31 6.03 1.18
C PHE A 153 2.66 4.66 0.94
N ASP A 154 1.78 4.58 -0.05
CA ASP A 154 0.96 3.39 -0.31
C ASP A 154 1.52 2.46 -1.38
N CYS A 155 2.20 3.01 -2.39
CA CYS A 155 2.70 2.27 -3.56
C CYS A 155 4.22 2.25 -3.70
N GLY A 156 4.95 3.09 -2.97
CA GLY A 156 6.40 3.21 -3.07
C GLY A 156 7.11 1.88 -2.91
N GLU A 157 8.23 1.72 -3.62
CA GLU A 157 9.11 0.54 -3.60
C GLU A 157 8.51 -0.78 -4.15
N PHE A 158 7.19 -0.83 -4.41
CA PHE A 158 6.61 -1.95 -5.14
C PHE A 158 7.10 -1.99 -6.59
N ASN A 159 7.47 -3.16 -7.07
CA ASN A 159 7.80 -3.36 -8.49
C ASN A 159 6.84 -4.37 -9.10
N GLU A 160 6.99 -4.64 -10.39
CA GLU A 160 6.09 -5.55 -11.11
C GLU A 160 5.97 -6.95 -10.48
N SER A 161 7.00 -7.41 -9.76
CA SER A 161 6.99 -8.73 -9.11
C SER A 161 6.37 -8.74 -7.70
N THR A 162 6.31 -7.59 -7.02
CA THR A 162 5.83 -7.48 -5.63
C THR A 162 4.50 -6.75 -5.48
N ILE A 163 4.10 -5.99 -6.50
CA ILE A 163 2.88 -5.17 -6.48
C ILE A 163 1.60 -6.00 -6.49
N CYS A 164 1.67 -7.25 -6.94
CA CYS A 164 0.54 -8.16 -6.90
C CYS A 164 0.57 -9.03 -5.64
N PRO A 165 -0.59 -9.26 -5.00
CA PRO A 165 -0.66 -10.11 -3.82
C PRO A 165 -0.26 -11.55 -4.17
N THR A 166 0.46 -12.18 -3.24
CA THR A 166 0.85 -13.59 -3.32
C THR A 166 -0.06 -14.49 -2.47
N LYS A 167 -0.81 -13.92 -1.52
CA LYS A 167 -1.93 -14.59 -0.85
C LYS A 167 -3.24 -14.20 -1.51
N GLN A 168 -4.11 -15.17 -1.78
CA GLN A 168 -5.46 -14.86 -2.26
C GLN A 168 -6.31 -14.30 -1.12
N ILE A 169 -7.16 -13.32 -1.44
CA ILE A 169 -8.27 -12.87 -0.59
C ILE A 169 -9.18 -14.10 -0.39
N LYS A 170 -9.35 -14.54 0.86
CA LYS A 170 -10.20 -15.70 1.20
C LYS A 170 -11.68 -15.38 1.12
#